data_AF-A0A1Y2TQ53-F1
#
_entry.id   AF-A0A1Y2TQ53-F1
#
_cell.length_a   1.000
_cell.length_b   1.000
_cell.length_c   1.000
_cell.angle_alpha   90.00
_cell.angle_beta   90.00
_cell.angle_gamma   90.00
#
_symmetry.space_group_name_H-M   'P 1'
#
loop_
_entity.id
_entity.type
_entity.pdbx_description
1 polymer ?
#
loop_
_entity_poly.entity_id
_entity_poly.type
_entity_poly.pdbx_seq_one_letter_code
_entity_poly.pdbx_strand_id
1 'polypeptide(L)'
;MFFVKESDFLYIVPTIPHLRDVKLAICYCELPEHESALATWSAPNKWKQDPDADSRHGFAPRYKFYVNGELVDEEKATPFKSSKTPFPENRVPRRGGLIAVSPDEPDYAHLCIAQGLTHLLTDQQKQTALNGAHLTPRSMVSNEAFDYTTENTSPSTKSPNAVQINGIKSAQESPDRLPINGINGDDLGGR
;
A
#
# COMPACT_ATOMS: atom_id res chain seq x y z
N MET A 1 32.29 2.94 -16.03
CA MET A 1 31.93 2.24 -14.78
C MET A 1 33.11 1.37 -14.39
N PHE A 2 33.62 1.46 -13.17
CA PHE A 2 34.71 0.61 -12.68
C PHE A 2 34.17 -0.32 -11.60
N PHE A 3 34.63 -1.57 -11.60
CA PHE A 3 34.27 -2.55 -10.59
C PHE A 3 35.39 -2.61 -9.56
N VAL A 4 35.04 -2.47 -8.29
CA VAL A 4 35.95 -2.66 -7.16
C VAL A 4 35.49 -3.88 -6.40
N LYS A 5 36.43 -4.73 -6.00
CA LYS A 5 36.11 -5.84 -5.11
C LYS A 5 35.71 -5.27 -3.75
N GLU A 6 34.59 -5.73 -3.20
CA GLU A 6 34.07 -5.25 -1.92
C GLU A 6 35.14 -5.27 -0.81
N SER A 7 35.90 -6.37 -0.70
CA SER A 7 36.97 -6.50 0.29
C SER A 7 38.04 -5.42 0.17
N ASP A 8 38.39 -5.01 -1.05
CA ASP A 8 39.46 -4.06 -1.30
C ASP A 8 38.98 -2.65 -0.96
N PHE A 9 37.71 -2.35 -1.27
CA PHE A 9 37.06 -1.12 -0.83
C PHE A 9 37.00 -1.05 0.70
N LEU A 10 36.51 -2.10 1.36
CA LEU A 10 36.42 -2.16 2.82
C LEU A 10 37.79 -2.06 3.50
N TYR A 11 38.84 -2.62 2.90
CA TYR A 11 40.21 -2.50 3.39
C TYR A 11 40.73 -1.06 3.40
N ILE A 12 40.39 -0.25 2.38
CA ILE A 12 40.85 1.14 2.29
C ILE A 12 39.96 2.12 3.07
N VAL A 13 38.70 1.77 3.36
CA VAL A 13 37.75 2.65 4.06
C VAL A 13 38.33 3.30 5.33
N PRO A 14 39.02 2.59 6.25
CA PRO A 14 39.60 3.19 7.46
C PRO A 14 40.67 4.25 7.22
N THR A 15 41.28 4.25 6.03
CA THR A 15 42.33 5.19 5.62
C THR A 15 41.76 6.48 5.05
N ILE A 16 40.48 6.49 4.68
CA ILE A 16 39.77 7.62 4.09
C ILE A 16 39.15 8.43 5.23
N PRO A 17 39.65 9.63 5.57
CA PRO A 17 39.23 10.35 6.79
C PRO A 17 37.73 10.62 6.90
N HIS A 18 37.05 10.83 5.76
CA HIS A 18 35.61 11.12 5.73
C HIS A 18 34.72 9.86 5.74
N LEU A 19 35.29 8.66 5.62
CA LEU A 19 34.57 7.39 5.72
C LEU A 19 34.91 6.62 7.02
N ARG A 20 35.85 7.14 7.80
CA ARG A 20 36.21 6.58 9.11
C ARG A 20 35.05 6.75 10.09
N ASP A 21 34.78 5.69 10.84
CA ASP A 21 33.70 5.60 11.85
C ASP A 21 32.28 5.83 11.28
N VAL A 22 32.13 5.75 9.96
CA VAL A 22 30.83 5.84 9.28
C VAL A 22 30.26 4.43 9.09
N LYS A 23 28.97 4.25 9.40
CA LYS A 23 28.23 3.02 9.09
C LYS A 23 27.90 2.99 7.59
N LEU A 24 28.59 2.13 6.85
CA LEU A 24 28.35 1.89 5.43
C LEU A 24 27.33 0.77 5.27
N ALA A 25 26.33 0.96 4.39
CA ALA A 25 25.41 -0.08 3.98
C ALA A 25 25.75 -0.52 2.56
N ILE A 26 26.00 -1.82 2.37
CA ILE A 26 26.27 -2.42 1.07
C ILE A 26 25.07 -3.27 0.68
N CYS A 27 24.47 -2.97 -0.46
CA CYS A 27 23.42 -3.77 -1.06
C CYS A 27 23.98 -4.68 -2.16
N TYR A 28 23.44 -5.90 -2.19
CA TYR A 28 23.61 -6.80 -3.29
C TYR A 28 22.78 -6.35 -4.50
N CYS A 29 23.37 -6.35 -5.68
CA CYS A 29 22.69 -6.06 -6.95
C CYS A 29 23.28 -6.96 -8.04
N GLU A 30 22.44 -7.62 -8.82
CA GLU A 30 22.88 -8.37 -10.00
C GLU A 30 22.79 -7.51 -11.25
N LEU A 31 23.83 -7.54 -12.07
CA LEU A 31 23.79 -6.92 -13.39
C LEU A 31 23.22 -7.91 -14.41
N PRO A 32 22.30 -7.46 -15.28
CA PRO A 32 21.85 -8.25 -16.42
C PRO A 32 23.02 -8.58 -17.35
N GLU A 33 23.02 -9.78 -17.91
CA GLU A 33 24.08 -10.25 -18.83
C GLU A 33 23.93 -9.66 -20.24
N HIS A 34 22.70 -9.29 -20.61
CA HIS A 34 22.34 -8.77 -21.92
C HIS A 34 21.45 -7.54 -21.77
N GLU A 35 21.62 -6.56 -22.66
CA GLU A 35 20.82 -5.34 -22.68
C GLU A 35 19.33 -5.61 -22.89
N SER A 36 18.99 -6.68 -23.61
CA SER A 36 17.60 -7.13 -23.80
C SER A 36 16.88 -7.48 -22.50
N ALA A 37 17.60 -7.91 -21.46
CA ALA A 37 17.02 -8.22 -20.15
C ALA A 37 16.64 -6.96 -19.35
N LEU A 38 17.21 -5.79 -19.69
CA LEU A 38 16.77 -4.51 -19.11
C LEU A 38 15.33 -4.18 -19.54
N ALA A 39 14.89 -4.66 -20.71
CA ALA A 39 13.52 -4.42 -21.19
C ALA A 39 12.48 -5.19 -20.36
N THR A 40 12.85 -6.32 -19.76
CA THR A 40 11.92 -7.21 -19.05
C THR A 40 11.76 -6.87 -17.57
N TRP A 41 12.54 -5.92 -17.03
CA TRP A 41 12.55 -5.55 -15.61
C TRP A 41 12.69 -6.74 -14.64
N SER A 42 13.24 -7.85 -15.13
CA SER A 42 13.45 -9.07 -14.35
C SER A 42 14.92 -9.14 -13.99
N ALA A 43 15.23 -9.02 -12.70
CA ALA A 43 16.58 -9.23 -12.22
C ALA A 43 16.93 -10.72 -12.33
N PRO A 44 18.16 -11.06 -12.77
CA PRO A 44 18.64 -12.41 -12.61
C PRO A 44 18.65 -12.76 -11.10
N ASN A 45 18.28 -14.00 -10.79
CA ASN A 45 18.21 -14.51 -9.42
C ASN A 45 19.35 -15.51 -9.19
N LYS A 46 20.57 -15.17 -9.63
CA LYS A 46 21.75 -16.05 -9.52
C LYS A 46 22.08 -16.33 -8.06
N TRP A 47 21.81 -15.39 -7.15
CA TRP A 47 21.92 -15.60 -5.71
C TRP A 47 21.16 -16.82 -5.17
N LYS A 48 20.14 -17.34 -5.89
CA LYS A 48 19.44 -18.56 -5.49
C LYS A 48 20.31 -19.83 -5.59
N GLN A 49 21.40 -19.76 -6.35
CA GLN A 49 22.34 -20.88 -6.54
C GLN A 49 23.48 -20.85 -5.51
N ASP A 50 23.56 -19.83 -4.66
CA ASP A 50 24.60 -19.74 -3.65
C ASP A 50 24.41 -20.85 -2.59
N PRO A 51 25.50 -21.40 -2.03
CA PRO A 51 25.42 -22.44 -1.00
C PRO A 51 24.62 -22.04 0.26
N ASP A 52 24.50 -20.75 0.52
CA ASP A 52 23.80 -20.18 1.68
C ASP A 52 22.40 -19.64 1.35
N ALA A 53 21.89 -19.83 0.12
CA ALA A 53 20.62 -19.25 -0.32
C ALA A 53 19.43 -19.61 0.57
N ASP A 54 19.38 -20.84 1.08
CA ASP A 54 18.33 -21.33 1.97
C ASP A 54 18.26 -20.56 3.29
N SER A 55 19.39 -20.05 3.78
CA SER A 55 19.45 -19.26 5.02
C SER A 55 18.69 -17.93 4.91
N ARG A 56 18.43 -17.46 3.68
CA ARG A 56 17.76 -16.19 3.39
C ARG A 56 16.25 -16.33 3.21
N HIS A 57 15.67 -17.52 3.43
CA HIS A 57 14.23 -17.77 3.36
C HIS A 57 13.58 -17.33 2.02
N GLY A 58 14.29 -17.53 0.90
CA GLY A 58 13.79 -17.14 -0.42
C GLY A 58 13.88 -15.64 -0.72
N PHE A 59 14.54 -14.85 0.13
CA PHE A 59 14.86 -13.45 -0.15
C PHE A 59 16.27 -13.31 -0.71
N ALA A 60 16.45 -12.32 -1.59
CA ALA A 60 17.77 -11.94 -2.06
C ALA A 60 18.66 -11.47 -0.89
N PRO A 61 20.00 -11.55 -1.03
CA PRO A 61 20.91 -11.00 -0.03
C PRO A 61 20.53 -9.56 0.34
N ARG A 62 20.49 -9.28 1.64
CA ARG A 62 20.01 -8.02 2.21
C ARG A 62 21.20 -7.10 2.52
N TYR A 63 20.94 -5.94 3.13
CA TYR A 63 22.01 -5.00 3.47
C TYR A 63 22.99 -5.60 4.48
N LYS A 64 24.27 -5.51 4.17
CA LYS A 64 25.36 -5.71 5.12
C LYS A 64 25.89 -4.37 5.57
N PHE A 65 26.13 -4.23 6.86
CA PHE A 65 26.57 -2.99 7.45
C PHE A 65 28.00 -3.11 7.97
N TYR A 66 28.82 -2.13 7.61
CA TYR A 66 30.23 -2.10 7.97
C TYR A 66 30.62 -0.81 8.67
N VAL A 67 31.55 -0.88 9.61
CA VAL A 67 32.20 0.28 10.23
C VAL A 67 33.70 0.03 10.17
N ASN A 68 34.46 0.98 9.63
CA ASN A 68 35.91 0.82 9.44
C ASN A 68 36.30 -0.49 8.71
N GLY A 69 35.51 -0.88 7.71
CA GLY A 69 35.76 -2.09 6.92
C GLY A 69 35.34 -3.40 7.61
N GLU A 70 34.92 -3.36 8.87
CA GLU A 70 34.49 -4.54 9.63
C GLU A 70 32.97 -4.70 9.57
N LEU A 71 32.49 -5.93 9.36
CA LEU A 71 31.06 -6.25 9.34
C LEU A 71 30.50 -6.13 10.77
N VAL A 72 29.54 -5.24 10.98
CA VAL A 72 28.92 -4.99 12.29
C VAL A 72 27.50 -5.54 12.39
N ASP A 73 26.78 -5.62 11.27
CA ASP A 73 25.37 -6.00 11.26
C ASP A 73 24.94 -6.48 9.87
N GLU A 74 23.88 -7.26 9.80
CA GLU A 74 23.27 -7.74 8.57
C GLU A 74 21.75 -7.73 8.71
N GLU A 75 21.06 -7.09 7.77
CA GLU A 75 19.61 -7.11 7.74
C GLU A 75 19.13 -8.53 7.43
N LYS A 76 18.34 -9.13 8.31
CA LYS A 76 17.76 -10.45 8.08
C LYS A 76 16.32 -10.34 7.63
N ALA A 77 15.91 -11.20 6.71
CA ALA A 77 14.49 -11.37 6.41
C ALA A 77 13.80 -11.95 7.64
N THR A 78 12.92 -11.16 8.26
CA THR A 78 12.10 -11.61 9.39
C THR A 78 10.78 -12.16 8.88
N PRO A 79 10.36 -13.36 9.31
CA PRO A 79 9.02 -13.86 9.00
C PRO A 79 8.00 -12.91 9.63
N PHE A 80 7.05 -12.45 8.82
CA PHE A 80 5.92 -11.68 9.30
C PHE A 80 4.69 -12.57 9.41
N LYS A 81 3.88 -12.34 10.45
CA LYS A 81 2.62 -13.04 10.64
C LYS A 81 1.49 -12.06 10.37
N SER A 82 0.59 -12.42 9.45
CA SER A 82 -0.64 -11.66 9.25
C SER A 82 -1.48 -11.71 10.53
N SER A 83 -2.07 -10.56 10.88
CA SER A 83 -3.03 -10.51 11.97
C SER A 83 -4.26 -11.34 11.60
N LYS A 84 -4.69 -12.25 12.48
CA LYS A 84 -5.93 -13.02 12.31
C LYS A 84 -7.18 -12.18 12.58
N THR A 85 -7.01 -11.09 13.30
CA THR A 85 -8.07 -10.13 13.59
C THR A 85 -7.91 -8.91 12.69
N PRO A 86 -9.00 -8.31 12.21
CA PRO A 86 -8.91 -7.04 11.54
C PRO A 86 -8.22 -6.02 12.45
N PHE A 87 -7.52 -5.05 11.85
CA PHE A 87 -7.01 -3.91 12.61
C PHE A 87 -8.18 -3.20 13.32
N PRO A 88 -7.98 -2.68 14.55
CA PRO A 88 -9.01 -1.93 15.25
C PRO A 88 -9.60 -0.83 14.37
N GLU A 89 -10.92 -0.85 14.19
CA GLU A 89 -11.64 0.09 13.34
C GLU A 89 -11.81 1.44 14.07
N ASN A 90 -10.87 2.37 13.89
CA ASN A 90 -10.98 3.76 14.38
C ASN A 90 -11.56 4.68 13.29
N ARG A 91 -12.61 4.25 12.59
CA ARG A 91 -13.22 5.04 11.52
C ARG A 91 -14.08 6.15 12.11
N VAL A 92 -13.89 7.35 11.59
CA VAL A 92 -14.71 8.53 11.91
C VAL A 92 -15.68 8.80 10.76
N PRO A 93 -16.87 9.36 11.03
CA PRO A 93 -17.81 9.76 9.99
C PRO A 93 -17.20 10.84 9.09
N ARG A 94 -17.38 10.73 7.78
CA ARG A 94 -16.81 11.68 6.79
C ARG A 94 -17.82 12.31 5.85
N ARG A 95 -17.86 13.63 5.77
CA ARG A 95 -18.61 14.35 4.72
C ARG A 95 -17.86 14.22 3.39
N GLY A 96 -18.56 13.77 2.34
CA GLY A 96 -17.97 13.57 1.01
C GLY A 96 -16.81 12.57 0.96
N GLY A 97 -16.71 11.67 1.94
CA GLY A 97 -15.66 10.63 2.02
C GLY A 97 -14.27 11.13 2.45
N LEU A 98 -14.05 12.44 2.56
CA LEU A 98 -12.73 13.02 2.84
C LEU A 98 -12.67 13.76 4.17
N ILE A 99 -13.70 14.56 4.50
CA ILE A 99 -13.67 15.48 5.63
C ILE A 99 -14.27 14.79 6.85
N ALA A 100 -13.48 14.60 7.92
CA ALA A 100 -14.00 14.07 9.19
C ALA A 100 -14.99 15.05 9.83
N VAL A 101 -16.06 14.54 10.41
CA VAL A 101 -17.14 15.33 11.02
C VAL A 101 -17.12 15.15 12.54
N SER A 102 -17.21 16.26 13.27
CA SER A 102 -17.23 16.27 14.74
C SER A 102 -18.59 15.81 15.29
N PRO A 103 -18.66 15.18 16.49
CA PRO A 103 -19.92 14.83 17.17
C PRO A 103 -20.89 16.01 17.38
N ASP A 104 -20.38 17.23 17.45
CA ASP A 104 -21.18 18.45 17.66
C ASP A 104 -21.90 18.93 16.39
N GLU A 105 -21.53 18.41 15.21
CA GLU A 105 -22.12 18.82 13.94
C GLU A 105 -23.48 18.14 13.70
N PRO A 106 -24.45 18.86 13.09
CA PRO A 106 -25.82 18.37 12.95
C PRO A 106 -25.95 17.15 12.03
N ASP A 107 -25.04 16.97 11.08
CA ASP A 107 -25.03 15.84 10.15
C ASP A 107 -24.25 14.63 10.68
N TYR A 108 -23.59 14.74 11.84
CA TYR A 108 -22.80 13.66 12.43
C TYR A 108 -23.59 12.36 12.57
N ALA A 109 -24.76 12.42 13.19
CA ALA A 109 -25.57 11.23 13.43
C ALA A 109 -26.07 10.57 12.13
N HIS A 110 -26.43 11.37 11.12
CA HIS A 110 -26.82 10.87 9.81
C HIS A 110 -25.65 10.21 9.08
N LEU A 111 -24.45 10.81 9.14
CA LEU A 111 -23.24 10.24 8.53
C LEU A 111 -22.79 8.96 9.24
N CYS A 112 -22.89 8.90 10.57
CA CYS A 112 -22.65 7.66 11.32
C CYS A 112 -23.53 6.52 10.82
N ILE A 113 -24.84 6.76 10.66
CA ILE A 113 -25.79 5.76 10.17
C ILE A 113 -25.48 5.38 8.72
N ALA A 114 -25.32 6.37 7.84
CA ALA A 114 -25.08 6.16 6.42
C ALA A 114 -23.77 5.40 6.13
N GLN A 115 -22.77 5.52 7.02
CA GLN A 115 -21.45 4.89 6.87
C GLN A 115 -21.27 3.62 7.69
N GLY A 116 -22.31 3.14 8.39
CA GLY A 116 -22.26 1.95 9.24
C GLY A 116 -21.51 2.14 10.56
N LEU A 117 -21.27 3.38 10.98
CA LEU A 117 -20.61 3.77 12.23
C LEU A 117 -21.61 4.02 13.37
N THR A 118 -22.71 3.27 13.40
CA THR A 118 -23.79 3.44 14.41
C THR A 118 -23.32 3.15 15.84
N HIS A 119 -22.23 2.41 16.00
CA HIS A 119 -21.60 2.15 17.29
C HIS A 119 -21.01 3.41 17.95
N LEU A 120 -20.78 4.48 17.18
CA LEU A 120 -20.32 5.77 17.69
C LEU A 120 -21.45 6.62 18.29
N LEU A 121 -22.71 6.24 18.07
CA LEU A 121 -23.88 7.00 18.53
C LEU A 121 -24.44 6.46 19.85
N THR A 122 -24.88 7.38 20.70
CA THR A 122 -25.76 7.06 21.82
C THR A 122 -27.16 6.66 21.33
N ASP A 123 -27.92 5.92 22.14
CA ASP A 123 -29.25 5.45 21.74
C ASP A 123 -30.24 6.60 21.49
N GLN A 124 -30.08 7.70 22.23
CA GLN A 124 -30.84 8.94 21.99
C GLN A 124 -30.52 9.53 20.61
N GLN A 125 -29.24 9.65 20.24
CA GLN A 125 -28.82 10.18 18.93
C GLN A 125 -29.30 9.31 17.76
N LYS A 126 -29.31 7.98 17.92
CA LYS A 126 -29.87 7.05 16.92
C LYS A 126 -31.35 7.33 16.68
N GLN A 127 -32.14 7.51 17.74
CA GLN A 127 -33.57 7.79 17.64
C GLN A 127 -33.86 9.14 16.97
N THR A 128 -33.12 10.19 17.33
CA THR A 128 -33.31 11.52 16.72
C THR A 128 -33.00 11.51 15.22
N ALA A 129 -31.94 10.84 14.79
CA ALA A 129 -31.55 10.78 13.38
C ALA A 129 -32.50 9.92 12.52
N LEU A 130 -33.13 8.89 13.09
CA LEU A 130 -34.15 8.08 12.40
C LEU A 130 -35.49 8.82 12.26
N ASN A 131 -35.85 9.64 13.24
CA ASN A 131 -37.13 10.36 13.27
C ASN A 131 -37.10 11.69 12.50
N GLY A 132 -35.93 12.23 12.18
CA GLY A 132 -35.77 13.49 11.44
C GLY A 132 -36.12 13.44 9.94
N ALA A 133 -36.48 12.27 9.39
CA ALA A 133 -36.74 12.08 7.96
C ALA A 133 -38.08 12.64 7.44
N HIS A 134 -38.90 13.27 8.29
CA HIS A 134 -40.17 13.85 7.88
C HIS A 134 -40.18 15.37 8.03
N LEU A 135 -39.45 16.11 7.18
CA LEU A 135 -39.76 17.52 6.88
C LEU A 135 -39.32 17.90 5.44
N THR A 136 -40.36 17.98 4.59
CA THR A 136 -40.55 18.76 3.35
C THR A 136 -39.55 18.68 2.17
N PRO A 137 -40.03 18.42 0.94
CA PRO A 137 -39.22 18.61 -0.26
C PRO A 137 -39.00 20.12 -0.49
N ARG A 138 -37.73 20.56 -0.52
CA ARG A 138 -37.38 21.90 -1.00
C ARG A 138 -37.63 21.95 -2.52
N SER A 139 -38.73 22.61 -2.90
CA SER A 139 -39.07 22.92 -4.28
C SER A 139 -38.12 23.96 -4.88
N MET A 140 -37.92 23.83 -6.19
CA MET A 140 -37.11 24.69 -7.05
C MET A 140 -37.67 26.12 -7.17
N VAL A 141 -36.77 27.10 -7.34
CA VAL A 141 -36.96 28.40 -8.04
C VAL A 141 -35.58 28.75 -8.62
N SER A 142 -35.35 28.57 -9.92
CA SER A 142 -35.56 29.51 -11.05
C SER A 142 -34.62 30.70 -11.05
N ASN A 143 -33.69 30.71 -12.01
CA ASN A 143 -33.23 31.92 -12.69
C ASN A 143 -33.36 31.70 -14.21
N GLU A 144 -34.35 32.39 -14.79
CA GLU A 144 -34.33 32.88 -16.17
C GLU A 144 -33.15 33.88 -16.34
N ALA A 145 -32.67 34.29 -17.50
CA ALA A 145 -32.61 33.77 -18.86
C ALA A 145 -31.50 34.60 -19.54
N PHE A 146 -30.57 33.97 -20.26
CA PHE A 146 -29.84 34.63 -21.34
C PHE A 146 -29.80 33.68 -22.52
N ASP A 147 -30.61 34.04 -23.51
CA ASP A 147 -30.73 33.40 -24.80
C ASP A 147 -29.60 33.90 -25.71
N TYR A 148 -28.80 32.98 -26.26
CA TYR A 148 -28.33 33.02 -27.64
C TYR A 148 -27.78 31.62 -27.97
N THR A 149 -28.67 30.80 -28.56
CA THR A 149 -28.44 29.91 -29.71
C THR A 149 -27.07 29.24 -29.85
N THR A 150 -27.00 27.91 -29.73
CA THR A 150 -26.66 26.98 -30.84
C THR A 150 -26.96 25.52 -30.41
N GLU A 151 -27.92 24.93 -31.12
CA GLU A 151 -28.11 23.51 -31.48
C GLU A 151 -27.88 22.35 -30.47
N ASN A 152 -29.02 21.77 -30.09
CA ASN A 152 -29.30 20.38 -29.72
C ASN A 152 -28.23 19.32 -30.00
N THR A 153 -27.83 18.59 -28.94
CA THR A 153 -27.88 17.11 -28.92
C THR A 153 -28.05 16.61 -27.48
N SER A 154 -29.16 15.90 -27.23
CA SER A 154 -29.46 15.24 -25.95
C SER A 154 -28.46 14.13 -25.61
N PRO A 155 -27.99 13.98 -24.36
CA PRO A 155 -27.40 12.73 -23.91
C PRO A 155 -28.49 11.80 -23.34
N SER A 156 -28.62 10.65 -23.99
CA SER A 156 -29.39 9.49 -23.54
C SER A 156 -28.93 9.04 -22.15
N THR A 157 -29.88 8.88 -21.23
CA THR A 157 -29.70 8.33 -19.89
C THR A 157 -29.25 6.87 -19.95
N LYS A 158 -27.95 6.63 -19.77
CA LYS A 158 -27.45 5.34 -19.28
C LYS A 158 -26.93 5.54 -17.86
N SER A 159 -27.57 4.82 -16.93
CA SER A 159 -27.19 4.66 -15.52
C SER A 159 -25.68 4.46 -15.36
N PRO A 160 -24.98 5.20 -14.47
CA PRO A 160 -23.63 4.84 -14.13
C PRO A 160 -23.67 3.60 -13.23
N ASN A 161 -23.19 2.49 -13.78
CA ASN A 161 -22.83 1.29 -13.03
C ASN A 161 -22.01 1.70 -11.81
N ALA A 162 -22.49 1.34 -10.63
CA ALA A 162 -21.72 1.39 -9.40
C ALA A 162 -20.44 0.57 -9.60
N VAL A 163 -19.31 1.26 -9.72
CA VAL A 163 -18.00 0.63 -9.58
C VAL A 163 -17.89 0.22 -8.12
N GLN A 164 -18.16 -1.05 -7.83
CA GLN A 164 -17.81 -1.65 -6.55
C GLN A 164 -16.28 -1.69 -6.46
N ILE A 165 -15.71 -0.74 -5.75
CA ILE A 165 -14.32 -0.81 -5.31
C ILE A 165 -14.35 -1.62 -4.01
N ASN A 166 -13.58 -2.73 -3.98
CA ASN A 166 -13.56 -3.81 -2.97
C ASN A 166 -14.53 -4.98 -3.22
N GLY A 167 -14.32 -5.67 -4.35
CA GLY A 167 -14.76 -7.06 -4.47
C GLY A 167 -13.88 -7.98 -3.63
N ILE A 168 -14.38 -8.43 -2.48
CA ILE A 168 -13.88 -9.62 -1.80
C ILE A 168 -14.15 -10.80 -2.74
N LYS A 169 -13.15 -11.24 -3.49
CA LYS A 169 -13.16 -12.57 -4.09
C LYS A 169 -12.71 -13.54 -3.01
N SER A 170 -13.64 -14.32 -2.48
CA SER A 170 -13.33 -15.49 -1.68
C SER A 170 -12.63 -16.53 -2.57
N ALA A 171 -11.30 -16.49 -2.62
CA ALA A 171 -10.51 -17.64 -2.99
C ALA A 171 -10.17 -18.36 -1.69
N GLN A 172 -10.51 -19.66 -1.61
CA GLN A 172 -9.98 -20.52 -0.56
C GLN A 172 -8.46 -20.55 -0.67
N GLU A 173 -7.76 -19.86 0.24
CA GLU A 173 -6.32 -20.03 0.42
C GLU A 173 -6.06 -21.11 1.48
N SER A 174 -5.28 -22.10 1.08
CA SER A 174 -4.66 -23.10 1.94
C SER A 174 -3.69 -22.42 2.93
N PRO A 175 -3.55 -22.94 4.17
CA PRO A 175 -2.99 -22.16 5.28
C PRO A 175 -1.45 -22.03 5.32
N ASP A 176 -0.70 -22.51 4.33
CA ASP A 176 0.76 -22.68 4.44
C ASP A 176 1.62 -21.77 3.55
N ARG A 177 1.06 -20.72 2.92
CA ARG A 177 1.86 -19.80 2.08
C ARG A 177 1.96 -18.41 2.71
N LEU A 178 3.20 -18.02 3.06
CA LEU A 178 3.52 -16.68 3.52
C LEU A 178 3.25 -15.68 2.38
N PRO A 179 2.69 -14.49 2.66
CA PRO A 179 2.57 -13.45 1.63
C PRO A 179 3.97 -13.01 1.21
N ILE A 180 4.16 -12.74 -0.08
CA ILE A 180 5.46 -12.36 -0.64
C ILE A 180 5.34 -10.90 -1.09
N ASN A 181 6.05 -10.00 -0.41
CA ASN A 181 6.25 -8.64 -0.88
C ASN A 181 7.75 -8.30 -0.75
N GLY A 182 8.45 -8.38 -1.89
CA GLY A 182 9.89 -8.16 -2.01
C GLY A 182 10.47 -8.96 -3.18
N ILE A 183 10.57 -8.31 -4.35
CA ILE A 183 11.26 -8.69 -5.60
C ILE A 183 11.46 -10.19 -5.95
N ASN A 184 10.40 -10.99 -5.74
CA ASN A 184 10.09 -12.31 -6.31
C ASN A 184 10.56 -13.55 -5.53
N GLY A 185 9.69 -13.98 -4.62
CA GLY A 185 9.48 -15.41 -4.38
C GLY A 185 8.45 -15.93 -5.37
N ASP A 186 8.87 -16.81 -6.29
CA ASP A 186 8.02 -17.86 -6.82
C ASP A 186 8.90 -19.05 -7.20
N ASP A 187 8.52 -20.19 -6.66
CA ASP A 187 8.76 -21.52 -7.21
C ASP A 187 7.41 -22.24 -7.15
N LEU A 188 6.85 -22.54 -8.32
CA LEU A 188 5.85 -23.58 -8.50
C LEU A 188 6.19 -24.34 -9.78
N GLY A 189 7.26 -25.13 -9.69
CA GLY A 189 7.37 -26.37 -10.46
C GLY A 189 6.21 -27.31 -10.11
N GLY A 190 5.38 -27.60 -11.10
CA GLY A 190 4.45 -28.72 -11.09
C GLY A 190 4.99 -29.85 -11.98
N ARG A 191 5.56 -30.87 -11.32
CA ARG A 191 5.89 -32.24 -11.77
C ARG A 191 6.56 -32.44 -13.14
#